data_AF-A0A438DRL4-F1
#
_entry.id   AF-A0A438DRL4-F1
#
_cell.length_a   1.000
_cell.length_b   1.000
_cell.length_c   1.000
_cell.angle_alpha   90.00
_cell.angle_beta   90.00
_cell.angle_gamma   90.00
#
_symmetry.space_group_name_H-M   'P 1'
#
loop_
_entity.id
_entity.type
_entity.pdbx_description
1 polymer ?
#
loop_
_entity_poly.entity_id
_entity_poly.type
_entity_poly.pdbx_seq_one_letter_code
_entity_poly.pdbx_strand_id
1 'polypeptide(L)'
;MKMMMTRATMATIAFSSPGSGTCMLSLPPHFLSSSHNTFHSKSLNFNTLDDALSSFNRMLHMHPPPSIADFTKLLISITKMKHYSTVLSLSHQMDSFGIPPNIYTLNILINSFCHLQRLGFAFSVLAKILKLGHQPNIATFNTLIRGLCVEGKIGEVLHLFDKMIGEGFQPNVVTYGTLINGYAKWAALVPLSGCLEAWNKEIVSLM
;
A
#
# COMPACT_ATOMS: atom_id res chain seq x y z
N MET A 1 17.71 9.85 55.75
CA MET A 1 17.96 11.11 56.49
C MET A 1 17.63 12.25 55.52
N LYS A 2 16.59 13.03 55.82
CA LYS A 2 16.05 14.14 55.00
C LYS A 2 17.03 15.33 55.00
N MET A 3 17.21 15.99 53.86
CA MET A 3 17.65 17.39 53.73
C MET A 3 16.78 18.03 52.65
N MET A 4 15.70 18.71 53.03
CA MET A 4 15.59 20.14 53.34
C MET A 4 15.42 21.01 52.09
N MET A 5 14.17 21.45 51.92
CA MET A 5 13.70 22.53 51.06
C MET A 5 14.33 23.87 51.43
N THR A 6 14.42 24.79 50.47
CA THR A 6 14.28 26.24 50.76
C THR A 6 13.53 26.93 49.62
N ARG A 7 12.41 27.58 49.99
CA ARG A 7 11.54 28.43 49.16
C ARG A 7 12.19 29.81 48.97
N ALA A 8 11.97 30.44 47.82
CA ALA A 8 12.15 31.88 47.64
C ALA A 8 10.90 32.50 46.99
N THR A 9 10.12 33.18 47.84
CA THR A 9 9.35 34.42 47.66
C THR A 9 8.73 34.80 46.30
N MET A 10 7.39 34.93 46.32
CA MET A 10 6.58 35.69 45.37
C MET A 10 6.71 37.20 45.57
N ALA A 11 6.75 37.95 44.47
CA ALA A 11 6.46 39.38 44.45
C ALA A 11 5.27 39.64 43.50
N THR A 12 4.17 40.09 44.09
CA THR A 12 2.97 40.60 43.43
C THR A 12 3.10 42.11 43.31
N ILE A 13 2.97 42.68 42.11
CA ILE A 13 2.67 44.11 41.94
C ILE A 13 1.51 44.25 40.96
N ALA A 14 0.53 45.05 41.36
CA ALA A 14 -0.80 45.16 40.81
C ALA A 14 -0.93 46.15 39.64
N PHE A 15 -1.97 45.89 38.85
CA PHE A 15 -2.81 46.74 38.00
C PHE A 15 -2.49 48.24 37.82
N SER A 16 -2.37 48.63 36.54
CA SER A 16 -2.95 49.88 36.02
C SER A 16 -3.22 49.74 34.50
N SER A 17 -4.50 49.62 34.13
CA SER A 17 -5.05 50.09 32.84
C SER A 17 -5.58 51.53 33.06
N PRO A 18 -5.85 52.39 32.04
CA PRO A 18 -6.30 52.07 30.68
C PRO A 18 -5.66 52.89 29.55
N GLY A 19 -5.74 52.40 28.31
CA GLY A 19 -5.35 53.18 27.14
C GLY A 19 -5.76 52.49 25.84
N SER A 20 -6.87 52.96 25.28
CA SER A 20 -7.38 52.66 23.94
C SER A 20 -6.29 52.81 22.86
N GLY A 21 -6.08 51.76 22.08
CA GLY A 21 -5.20 51.78 20.91
C GLY A 21 -5.46 50.58 20.04
N THR A 22 -6.54 50.62 19.27
CA THR A 22 -6.79 49.69 18.16
C THR A 22 -5.71 49.91 17.09
N CYS A 23 -4.57 49.22 17.17
CA CYS A 23 -3.69 49.05 16.02
C CYS A 23 -4.20 47.89 15.16
N MET A 24 -5.28 48.18 14.43
CA MET A 24 -5.61 47.49 13.18
C MET A 24 -4.44 47.71 12.22
N LEU A 25 -3.49 46.77 12.17
CA LEU A 25 -2.63 46.66 10.99
C LEU A 25 -3.47 46.02 9.88
N SER A 26 -4.22 46.89 9.21
CA SER A 26 -4.86 46.64 7.93
C SER A 26 -3.80 46.25 6.91
N LEU A 27 -3.64 44.95 6.67
CA LEU A 27 -3.00 44.46 5.46
C LEU A 27 -3.84 44.88 4.25
N PRO A 28 -3.22 45.27 3.13
CA PRO A 28 -3.92 45.73 1.93
C PRO A 28 -4.84 44.63 1.34
N PRO A 29 -6.04 44.98 0.83
CA PRO A 29 -7.01 44.02 0.30
C PRO A 29 -6.69 43.66 -1.16
N HIS A 30 -5.52 43.05 -1.37
CA HIS A 30 -5.15 42.48 -2.67
C HIS A 30 -4.22 41.28 -2.48
N PHE A 31 -4.60 40.37 -1.58
CA PHE A 31 -4.10 38.99 -1.56
C PHE A 31 -5.18 37.97 -1.16
N LEU A 32 -6.46 38.32 -1.32
CA LEU A 32 -7.55 37.34 -1.33
C LEU A 32 -7.84 36.90 -2.77
N SER A 33 -6.83 36.32 -3.43
CA SER A 33 -7.14 35.23 -4.35
C SER A 33 -7.09 33.96 -3.52
N SER A 34 -8.22 33.63 -2.92
CA SER A 34 -8.48 32.30 -2.41
C SER A 34 -8.49 31.36 -3.61
N SER A 35 -7.31 30.95 -4.07
CA SER A 35 -7.18 29.68 -4.78
C SER A 35 -7.49 28.61 -3.75
N HIS A 36 -8.77 28.25 -3.66
CA HIS A 36 -9.17 26.98 -3.11
C HIS A 36 -8.42 25.90 -3.90
N ASN A 37 -7.23 25.53 -3.43
CA ASN A 37 -6.54 24.30 -3.80
C ASN A 37 -7.26 23.14 -3.08
N THR A 38 -8.58 23.06 -3.23
CA THR A 38 -9.32 21.85 -2.95
C THR A 38 -8.78 20.82 -3.92
N PHE A 39 -8.04 19.85 -3.41
CA PHE A 39 -7.66 18.66 -4.17
C PHE A 39 -8.96 17.96 -4.57
N HIS A 40 -9.53 18.33 -5.72
CA HIS A 40 -10.77 17.75 -6.20
C HIS A 40 -10.45 16.32 -6.65
N SER A 41 -10.73 15.38 -5.74
CA SER A 41 -10.59 13.93 -5.93
C SER A 41 -11.34 13.36 -7.14
N LYS A 42 -12.11 14.19 -7.86
CA LYS A 42 -12.97 13.88 -8.99
C LYS A 42 -12.26 13.89 -10.36
N SER A 43 -11.03 14.43 -10.46
CA SER A 43 -10.31 14.48 -11.75
C SER A 43 -8.81 14.17 -11.60
N LEU A 44 -8.49 13.03 -11.00
CA LEU A 44 -7.15 12.44 -11.12
C LEU A 44 -7.13 11.54 -12.35
N ASN A 45 -7.09 12.15 -13.54
CA ASN A 45 -6.89 11.42 -14.79
C ASN A 45 -5.44 11.60 -15.21
N PHE A 46 -4.58 10.65 -14.86
CA PHE A 46 -3.18 10.69 -15.25
C PHE A 46 -3.02 9.92 -16.55
N ASN A 47 -2.65 10.63 -17.61
CA ASN A 47 -2.41 10.04 -18.92
C ASN A 47 -0.94 9.66 -19.12
N THR A 48 -0.03 10.29 -18.36
CA THR A 48 1.41 10.04 -18.42
C THR A 48 1.99 9.76 -17.04
N LEU A 49 3.14 9.08 -17.01
CA LEU A 49 3.87 8.84 -15.77
C LEU A 49 4.33 10.17 -15.13
N ASP A 50 4.79 11.12 -15.93
CA ASP A 50 5.32 12.40 -15.45
C ASP A 50 4.25 13.24 -14.77
N ASP A 51 3.01 13.23 -15.29
CA ASP A 51 1.87 13.90 -14.64
C ASP A 51 1.55 13.29 -13.28
N ALA A 52 1.63 11.95 -13.19
CA ALA A 52 1.40 11.23 -11.93
C ALA A 52 2.52 11.52 -10.91
N LEU A 53 3.79 11.55 -11.34
CA LEU A 53 4.92 11.89 -10.47
C LEU A 53 4.84 13.34 -9.98
N SER A 54 4.54 14.28 -10.88
CA SER A 54 4.36 15.70 -10.55
C SER A 54 3.22 15.88 -9.56
N SER A 55 2.12 15.15 -9.75
CA SER A 55 0.99 15.18 -8.82
C SER A 55 1.31 14.58 -7.47
N PHE A 56 2.09 13.50 -7.41
CA PHE A 56 2.54 12.91 -6.16
C PHE A 56 3.42 13.87 -5.36
N ASN A 57 4.42 14.48 -6.02
CA ASN A 57 5.28 15.47 -5.38
C ASN A 57 4.49 16.68 -4.89
N ARG A 58 3.53 17.16 -5.69
CA ARG A 58 2.62 18.24 -5.27
C ARG A 58 1.86 17.82 -4.01
N MET A 59 1.27 16.62 -4.00
CA MET A 59 0.50 16.10 -2.87
C MET A 59 1.30 16.03 -1.56
N LEU A 60 2.59 15.67 -1.60
CA LEU A 60 3.44 15.62 -0.42
C LEU A 60 3.61 16.99 0.27
N HIS A 61 3.49 18.08 -0.47
CA HIS A 61 3.71 19.44 0.01
C HIS A 61 2.40 20.26 0.16
N MET A 62 1.24 19.61 0.01
CA MET A 62 -0.05 20.31 0.14
C MET A 62 -0.42 20.59 1.60
N HIS A 63 -1.01 21.77 1.82
CA HIS A 63 -1.67 22.14 3.07
C HIS A 63 -3.09 22.63 2.74
N PRO A 64 -4.16 21.91 3.18
CA PRO A 64 -4.15 20.72 4.04
C PRO A 64 -3.63 19.45 3.33
N PRO A 65 -3.14 18.45 4.09
CA PRO A 65 -2.60 17.22 3.53
C PRO A 65 -3.71 16.41 2.81
N PRO A 66 -3.40 15.80 1.65
CA PRO A 66 -4.36 15.00 0.91
C PRO A 66 -4.64 13.68 1.64
N SER A 67 -5.75 13.03 1.28
CA SER A 67 -6.14 11.77 1.91
C SER A 67 -5.26 10.61 1.42
N ILE A 68 -5.11 9.57 2.25
CA ILE A 68 -4.44 8.31 1.85
C ILE A 68 -5.13 7.70 0.61
N ALA A 69 -6.44 7.90 0.46
CA ALA A 69 -7.20 7.44 -0.70
C ALA A 69 -6.76 8.14 -1.99
N ASP A 70 -6.37 9.41 -1.95
CA ASP A 70 -5.88 10.14 -3.12
C ASP A 70 -4.52 9.61 -3.57
N PHE A 71 -3.62 9.33 -2.61
CA PHE A 71 -2.35 8.67 -2.92
C PHE A 71 -2.59 7.27 -3.52
N THR A 72 -3.54 6.52 -2.95
CA THR A 72 -3.91 5.21 -3.46
C THR A 72 -4.41 5.27 -4.91
N LYS A 73 -5.26 6.24 -5.27
CA LYS A 73 -5.74 6.43 -6.65
C LYS A 73 -4.60 6.71 -7.63
N LEU A 74 -3.63 7.52 -7.21
CA LEU A 74 -2.44 7.81 -7.99
C LEU A 74 -1.61 6.55 -8.23
N LEU A 75 -1.35 5.76 -7.18
CA LEU A 75 -0.65 4.47 -7.31
C LEU A 75 -1.40 3.49 -8.22
N ILE A 76 -2.74 3.43 -8.16
CA ILE A 76 -3.56 2.62 -9.06
C ILE A 76 -3.33 3.02 -10.52
N SER A 77 -3.30 4.32 -10.81
CA SER A 77 -3.05 4.81 -12.17
C SER A 77 -1.65 4.41 -12.67
N ILE A 78 -0.61 4.60 -11.85
CA ILE A 78 0.76 4.19 -12.21
C ILE A 78 0.86 2.67 -12.41
N THR A 79 0.14 1.90 -11.60
CA THR A 79 0.05 0.44 -11.76
C THR A 79 -0.59 0.06 -13.11
N LYS A 80 -1.64 0.76 -13.55
CA LYS A 80 -2.27 0.55 -14.87
C LYS A 80 -1.32 0.90 -16.01
N MET A 81 -0.45 1.89 -15.81
CA MET A 81 0.64 2.23 -16.73
C MET A 81 1.82 1.24 -16.67
N LYS A 82 1.74 0.18 -15.86
CA LYS A 82 2.75 -0.89 -15.69
C LYS A 82 4.10 -0.41 -15.13
N HIS A 83 4.16 0.77 -14.51
CA HIS A 83 5.37 1.28 -13.86
C HIS A 83 5.49 0.78 -12.42
N TYR A 84 5.58 -0.54 -12.25
CA TYR A 84 5.56 -1.21 -10.95
C TYR A 84 6.73 -0.82 -10.04
N SER A 85 7.92 -0.61 -10.59
CA SER A 85 9.09 -0.16 -9.82
C SER A 85 8.83 1.22 -9.19
N THR A 86 8.25 2.14 -9.97
CA THR A 86 7.88 3.47 -9.50
C THR A 86 6.85 3.40 -8.38
N VAL A 87 5.84 2.54 -8.48
CA VAL A 87 4.83 2.34 -7.43
C VAL A 87 5.49 1.98 -6.09
N LEU A 88 6.49 1.09 -6.10
CA LEU A 88 7.22 0.69 -4.90
C LEU A 88 8.00 1.87 -4.29
N SER A 89 8.71 2.63 -5.14
CA SER A 89 9.47 3.82 -4.70
C SER A 89 8.56 4.88 -4.08
N LEU A 90 7.42 5.17 -4.73
CA LEU A 90 6.45 6.15 -4.22
C LEU A 90 5.82 5.69 -2.90
N SER A 91 5.50 4.41 -2.76
CA SER A 91 4.97 3.90 -1.48
C SER A 91 6.00 3.99 -0.35
N HIS A 92 7.28 3.75 -0.62
CA HIS A 92 8.34 3.96 0.36
C HIS A 92 8.48 5.45 0.73
N GLN A 93 8.33 6.35 -0.24
CA GLN A 93 8.29 7.79 0.02
C GLN A 93 7.09 8.17 0.90
N MET A 94 5.89 7.64 0.64
CA MET A 94 4.71 7.85 1.50
C MET A 94 5.01 7.45 2.96
N ASP A 95 5.60 6.27 3.16
CA ASP A 95 5.98 5.78 4.49
C ASP A 95 6.99 6.73 5.17
N SER A 96 8.00 7.23 4.44
CA SER A 96 9.01 8.17 4.98
C SER A 96 8.44 9.54 5.37
N PHE A 97 7.35 9.97 4.72
CA PHE A 97 6.60 11.18 5.07
C PHE A 97 5.54 10.94 6.17
N GLY A 98 5.52 9.75 6.78
CA GLY A 98 4.57 9.41 7.85
C GLY A 98 3.16 9.15 7.36
N ILE A 99 2.97 8.81 6.07
CA ILE A 99 1.68 8.51 5.47
C ILE A 99 1.56 6.98 5.33
N PRO A 100 0.95 6.27 6.30
CA PRO A 100 0.96 4.82 6.30
C PRO A 100 0.10 4.24 5.16
N PRO A 101 0.55 3.16 4.49
CA PRO A 101 -0.23 2.47 3.47
C PRO A 101 -1.43 1.79 4.11
N ASN A 102 -2.59 1.92 3.47
CA ASN A 102 -3.79 1.18 3.84
C ASN A 102 -3.81 -0.19 3.14
N ILE A 103 -4.82 -1.01 3.42
CA ILE A 103 -5.00 -2.34 2.80
C ILE A 103 -5.02 -2.30 1.26
N TYR A 104 -5.57 -1.25 0.65
CA TYR A 104 -5.59 -1.10 -0.81
C TYR A 104 -4.18 -0.83 -1.35
N THR A 105 -3.42 0.05 -0.70
CA THR A 105 -2.00 0.28 -1.03
C THR A 105 -1.20 -1.00 -0.91
N LEU A 106 -1.36 -1.77 0.18
CA LEU A 106 -0.65 -3.04 0.38
C LEU A 106 -0.98 -4.06 -0.72
N ASN A 107 -2.25 -4.15 -1.15
CA ASN A 107 -2.63 -5.01 -2.28
C ASN A 107 -2.00 -4.57 -3.61
N ILE A 108 -1.87 -3.26 -3.85
CA ILE A 108 -1.16 -2.70 -5.02
C ILE A 108 0.32 -3.10 -4.99
N LEU A 109 0.96 -3.06 -3.82
CA LEU A 109 2.36 -3.48 -3.66
C LEU A 109 2.53 -4.97 -3.95
N ILE A 110 1.64 -5.83 -3.44
CA ILE A 110 1.65 -7.28 -3.77
C ILE A 110 1.59 -7.48 -5.28
N ASN A 111 0.63 -6.83 -5.96
CA ASN A 111 0.51 -6.93 -7.41
C ASN A 111 1.79 -6.47 -8.13
N SER A 112 2.36 -5.35 -7.68
CA SER A 112 3.60 -4.79 -8.26
C SER A 112 4.80 -5.72 -8.07
N PHE A 113 4.97 -6.32 -6.88
CA PHE A 113 6.03 -7.31 -6.63
C PHE A 113 5.84 -8.59 -7.45
N CYS A 114 4.62 -9.09 -7.62
CA CYS A 114 4.34 -10.25 -8.49
C CYS A 114 4.73 -9.96 -9.95
N HIS A 115 4.41 -8.77 -10.47
CA HIS A 115 4.80 -8.39 -11.83
C HIS A 115 6.31 -8.22 -12.02
N LEU A 116 7.03 -7.89 -10.95
CA LEU A 116 8.49 -7.78 -10.93
C LEU A 116 9.20 -9.11 -10.60
N GLN A 117 8.47 -10.23 -10.49
CA GLN A 117 9.01 -11.55 -10.11
C GLN A 117 9.79 -11.50 -8.79
N ARG A 118 9.26 -10.75 -7.84
CA ARG A 118 9.83 -10.51 -6.51
C ARG A 118 8.90 -11.09 -5.43
N LEU A 119 8.54 -12.37 -5.58
CA LEU A 119 7.52 -13.01 -4.74
C LEU A 119 7.85 -13.02 -3.24
N GLY A 120 9.12 -13.13 -2.85
CA GLY A 120 9.52 -13.04 -1.43
C GLY A 120 9.08 -11.72 -0.77
N PHE A 121 9.18 -10.61 -1.51
CA PHE A 121 8.67 -9.32 -1.04
C PHE A 121 7.14 -9.26 -1.07
N ALA A 122 6.49 -9.87 -2.07
CA ALA A 122 5.02 -9.97 -2.11
C ALA A 122 4.46 -10.70 -0.88
N PHE A 123 5.06 -11.83 -0.49
CA PHE A 123 4.71 -12.56 0.73
C PHE A 123 5.02 -11.76 2.01
N SER A 124 6.11 -10.98 2.01
CA SER A 124 6.41 -10.07 3.12
C SER A 124 5.32 -9.02 3.31
N VAL A 125 4.73 -8.51 2.22
CA VAL A 125 3.59 -7.59 2.28
C VAL A 125 2.33 -8.30 2.76
N LEU A 126 2.07 -9.55 2.33
CA LEU A 126 0.95 -10.34 2.88
C LEU A 126 1.11 -10.54 4.40
N ALA A 127 2.32 -10.85 4.87
CA ALA A 127 2.60 -10.95 6.30
C ALA A 127 2.39 -9.61 7.01
N LYS A 128 2.72 -8.47 6.38
CA LYS A 128 2.42 -7.13 6.91
C LYS A 128 0.91 -6.89 7.03
N ILE A 129 0.11 -7.29 6.03
CA ILE A 129 -1.37 -7.22 6.07
C ILE A 129 -1.90 -7.96 7.32
N LEU A 130 -1.46 -9.21 7.50
CA LEU A 130 -1.89 -10.05 8.63
C LEU A 130 -1.44 -9.47 9.98
N LYS A 131 -0.18 -9.00 10.09
CA LYS A 131 0.35 -8.39 11.32
C LYS A 131 -0.37 -7.11 11.71
N LEU A 132 -0.88 -6.36 10.75
CA LEU A 132 -1.69 -5.16 11.00
C LEU A 132 -3.15 -5.49 11.36
N GLY A 133 -3.51 -6.78 11.44
CA GLY A 133 -4.88 -7.22 11.72
C GLY A 133 -5.84 -7.00 10.55
N HIS A 134 -5.33 -6.74 9.35
CA HIS A 134 -6.14 -6.66 8.14
C HIS A 134 -6.39 -8.05 7.57
N GLN A 135 -7.60 -8.28 7.07
CA GLN A 135 -7.95 -9.50 6.37
C GLN A 135 -7.56 -9.36 4.88
N PRO A 136 -6.70 -10.25 4.35
CA PRO A 136 -6.51 -10.38 2.91
C PRO A 136 -7.84 -10.75 2.25
N ASN A 137 -7.96 -10.51 0.95
CA ASN A 137 -9.13 -10.97 0.19
C ASN A 137 -8.71 -12.04 -0.84
N ILE A 138 -9.71 -12.70 -1.44
CA ILE A 138 -9.47 -13.73 -2.46
C ILE A 138 -8.64 -13.19 -3.63
N ALA A 139 -8.78 -11.90 -3.98
CA ALA A 139 -8.00 -11.29 -5.05
C ALA A 139 -6.51 -11.17 -4.69
N THR A 140 -6.16 -10.95 -3.42
CA THR A 140 -4.78 -10.96 -2.91
C THR A 140 -4.14 -12.34 -3.13
N PHE A 141 -4.82 -13.41 -2.70
CA PHE A 141 -4.34 -14.79 -2.90
C PHE A 141 -4.24 -15.15 -4.39
N ASN A 142 -5.25 -14.82 -5.19
CA ASN A 142 -5.22 -15.05 -6.64
C ASN A 142 -4.04 -14.34 -7.33
N THR A 143 -3.62 -13.18 -6.81
CA THR A 143 -2.48 -12.43 -7.34
C THR A 143 -1.15 -13.09 -7.00
N LEU A 144 -1.00 -13.63 -5.80
CA LEU A 144 0.17 -14.39 -5.38
C LEU A 144 0.26 -15.74 -6.13
N ILE A 145 -0.86 -16.48 -6.20
CA ILE A 145 -0.97 -17.74 -6.96
C ILE A 145 -0.55 -17.51 -8.42
N ARG A 146 -1.07 -16.46 -9.07
CA ARG A 146 -0.68 -16.11 -10.44
C ARG A 146 0.83 -15.85 -10.57
N GLY A 147 1.41 -15.12 -9.62
CA GLY A 147 2.85 -14.85 -9.62
C GLY A 147 3.68 -16.13 -9.49
N LEU A 148 3.29 -17.03 -8.58
CA LEU A 148 3.93 -18.34 -8.41
C LEU A 148 3.81 -19.22 -9.66
N CYS A 149 2.64 -19.22 -10.33
CA CYS A 149 2.43 -19.92 -11.59
C CYS A 149 3.39 -19.41 -12.69
N VAL A 150 3.69 -18.11 -12.73
CA VAL A 150 4.62 -17.52 -13.71
C VAL A 150 6.07 -17.93 -13.41
N GLU A 151 6.44 -18.05 -12.13
CA GLU A 151 7.76 -18.58 -11.71
C GLU A 151 7.86 -20.12 -11.81
N GLY A 152 6.79 -20.83 -12.18
CA GLY A 152 6.78 -22.29 -12.30
C GLY A 152 6.81 -23.04 -10.96
N LYS A 153 6.53 -22.35 -9.85
CA LYS A 153 6.59 -22.90 -8.48
C LYS A 153 5.30 -23.61 -8.09
N ILE A 154 4.96 -24.69 -8.79
CA ILE A 154 3.66 -25.37 -8.64
C ILE A 154 3.43 -25.93 -7.23
N GLY A 155 4.45 -26.48 -6.57
CA GLY A 155 4.30 -26.94 -5.18
C GLY A 155 3.92 -25.81 -4.21
N GLU A 156 4.49 -24.62 -4.39
CA GLU A 156 4.11 -23.43 -3.60
C GLU A 156 2.70 -22.92 -3.96
N VAL A 157 2.28 -23.08 -5.22
CA VAL A 157 0.92 -22.75 -5.67
C VAL A 157 -0.11 -23.59 -4.91
N LEU A 158 0.07 -24.91 -4.86
CA LEU A 158 -0.81 -25.83 -4.14
C LEU A 158 -0.87 -25.50 -2.65
N HIS A 159 0.29 -25.35 -2.02
CA HIS A 159 0.37 -25.03 -0.60
C HIS A 159 -0.36 -23.71 -0.26
N LEU A 160 -0.22 -22.69 -1.11
CA LEU A 160 -0.93 -21.42 -0.91
C LEU A 160 -2.44 -21.56 -1.12
N PHE A 161 -2.86 -22.39 -2.07
CA PHE A 161 -4.28 -22.67 -2.32
C PHE A 161 -4.92 -23.42 -1.14
N ASP A 162 -4.26 -24.45 -0.62
CA ASP A 162 -4.73 -25.21 0.54
C ASP A 162 -4.82 -24.32 1.79
N LYS A 163 -3.81 -23.47 1.99
CA LYS A 163 -3.83 -22.48 3.07
C LYS A 163 -5.01 -21.52 2.94
N MET A 164 -5.29 -21.03 1.73
CA MET A 164 -6.43 -20.15 1.47
C MET A 164 -7.76 -20.83 1.88
N ILE A 165 -7.94 -22.11 1.54
CA ILE A 165 -9.12 -22.88 1.95
C ILE A 165 -9.15 -23.11 3.47
N GLY A 166 -8.01 -23.48 4.06
CA GLY A 166 -7.88 -23.72 5.50
C GLY A 166 -8.17 -22.48 6.36
N GLU A 167 -7.90 -21.29 5.83
CA GLU A 167 -8.25 -20.01 6.46
C GLU A 167 -9.71 -19.57 6.20
N GLY A 168 -10.50 -20.40 5.49
CA GLY A 168 -11.93 -20.18 5.25
C GLY A 168 -12.27 -19.31 4.03
N PHE A 169 -11.29 -18.97 3.19
CA PHE A 169 -11.55 -18.25 1.95
C PHE A 169 -12.09 -19.19 0.88
N GLN A 170 -13.20 -18.82 0.25
CA GLN A 170 -13.81 -19.63 -0.80
C GLN A 170 -13.19 -19.31 -2.17
N PRO A 171 -12.49 -20.27 -2.82
CA PRO A 171 -11.98 -20.07 -4.17
C PRO A 171 -13.10 -19.76 -5.16
N ASN A 172 -12.84 -18.90 -6.14
CA ASN A 172 -13.80 -18.55 -7.18
C ASN A 172 -13.31 -19.00 -8.58
N VAL A 173 -14.11 -18.72 -9.61
CA VAL A 173 -13.81 -19.07 -11.00
C VAL A 173 -12.43 -18.52 -11.44
N VAL A 174 -12.06 -17.33 -10.95
CA VAL A 174 -10.74 -16.72 -11.25
C VAL A 174 -9.61 -17.52 -10.60
N THR A 175 -9.81 -18.03 -9.38
CA THR A 175 -8.83 -18.88 -8.69
C THR A 175 -8.57 -20.15 -9.49
N TYR A 176 -9.62 -20.91 -9.80
CA TYR A 176 -9.50 -22.17 -10.55
C TYR A 176 -8.93 -21.94 -11.96
N GLY A 177 -9.36 -20.89 -12.66
CA GLY A 177 -8.80 -20.54 -13.96
C GLY A 177 -7.31 -20.19 -13.90
N THR A 178 -6.86 -19.53 -12.83
CA THR A 178 -5.44 -19.22 -12.61
C THR A 178 -4.62 -20.50 -12.36
N LEU A 179 -5.15 -21.43 -11.57
CA LEU A 179 -4.51 -22.72 -11.29
C LEU A 179 -4.36 -23.56 -12.56
N ILE A 180 -5.46 -23.77 -13.29
CA ILE A 180 -5.47 -24.57 -14.52
C ILE A 180 -4.47 -24.01 -15.54
N ASN A 181 -4.46 -22.69 -15.74
CA ASN A 181 -3.53 -22.04 -16.65
C ASN A 181 -2.06 -22.17 -16.18
N GLY A 182 -1.81 -22.09 -14.87
CA GLY A 182 -0.47 -22.31 -14.30
C GLY A 182 0.01 -23.74 -14.51
N TYR A 183 -0.83 -24.71 -14.19
CA TYR A 183 -0.57 -26.14 -14.38
C TYR A 183 -0.32 -26.50 -15.84
N ALA A 184 -1.15 -26.02 -16.76
CA ALA A 184 -0.99 -26.30 -18.19
C ALA A 184 0.36 -25.77 -18.72
N LYS A 185 0.78 -24.58 -18.27
CA LYS A 185 2.07 -24.01 -18.64
C LYS A 185 3.23 -24.80 -18.07
N TRP A 186 3.16 -25.20 -16.80
CA TRP A 186 4.19 -26.03 -16.18
C TRP A 186 4.29 -27.39 -16.87
N ALA A 187 3.17 -28.06 -17.13
CA ALA A 187 3.13 -29.36 -17.80
C ALA A 187 3.67 -29.30 -19.24
N ALA A 188 3.50 -28.17 -19.94
CA ALA A 188 4.08 -27.96 -21.27
C ALA A 188 5.61 -27.76 -21.24
N LEU A 189 6.18 -27.33 -20.11
CA LEU A 189 7.62 -27.11 -19.93
C LEU A 189 8.37 -28.36 -19.44
N VAL A 190 7.65 -29.36 -18.94
CA VAL A 190 8.22 -30.61 -18.43
C VAL A 190 8.03 -31.73 -19.47
N PRO A 191 9.08 -32.47 -19.85
CA PRO A 191 8.93 -33.68 -20.67
C PRO A 191 7.96 -34.67 -20.00
N LEU A 192 7.10 -35.35 -20.78
CA LEU A 192 6.05 -36.27 -20.29
C LEU A 192 6.52 -37.26 -19.19
N SER A 193 7.80 -37.68 -19.21
CA SER A 193 8.40 -38.54 -18.19
C SER A 193 8.50 -37.88 -16.79
N GLY A 194 8.82 -36.59 -16.71
CA GLY A 194 8.90 -35.85 -15.45
C GLY A 194 7.54 -35.50 -14.85
N CYS A 195 6.53 -35.28 -15.70
CA CYS A 195 5.15 -35.05 -15.26
C CYS A 195 4.57 -36.26 -14.52
N LEU A 196 4.80 -37.47 -15.03
CA LEU A 196 4.35 -38.72 -14.40
C LEU A 196 5.02 -38.93 -13.03
N GLU A 197 6.33 -38.68 -12.90
CA GLU A 197 7.02 -38.83 -11.61
C GLU A 197 6.58 -37.80 -10.57
N ALA A 198 6.35 -36.55 -10.98
CA ALA A 198 5.85 -35.50 -10.09
C ALA A 198 4.41 -35.77 -9.64
N TRP A 199 3.51 -36.09 -10.57
CA TRP A 199 2.13 -36.47 -10.24
C TRP A 199 2.06 -37.70 -9.34
N ASN A 200 2.91 -38.71 -9.59
CA ASN A 200 2.92 -39.92 -8.78
C ASN A 200 3.44 -39.65 -7.35
N LYS A 201 4.40 -38.74 -7.17
CA LYS A 201 4.86 -38.31 -5.83
C LYS A 201 3.79 -37.51 -5.07
N GLU A 202 3.06 -36.63 -5.76
CA GLU A 202 2.02 -35.81 -5.14
C GLU A 202 0.78 -36.63 -4.76
N ILE A 203 0.38 -37.61 -5.59
CA ILE A 203 -0.69 -38.56 -5.23
C ILE A 203 -0.27 -39.46 -4.06
N VAL A 204 0.97 -39.96 -4.03
CA VAL A 204 1.46 -40.78 -2.91
C VAL A 204 1.58 -39.99 -1.60
N SER A 205 1.77 -38.67 -1.66
CA SER A 205 1.76 -37.82 -0.46
C SER A 205 0.36 -37.49 0.07
N LEU A 206 -0.68 -37.74 -0.73
CA LEU A 206 -2.09 -37.48 -0.40
C LEU A 206 -2.86 -38.75 -0.01
N MET A 207 -2.25 -39.94 -0.09
CA MET A 207 -2.74 -41.23 0.42
C MET A 207 -2.02 -41.61 1.71
#